data_AF-A0AAW6FGK6-F1
#
_entry.id   AF-A0AAW6FGK6-F1
#
_cell.length_a   1.000
_cell.length_b   1.000
_cell.length_c   1.000
_cell.angle_alpha   90.00
_cell.angle_beta   90.00
_cell.angle_gamma   90.00
#
_symmetry.space_group_name_H-M   'P 1'
#
loop_
_entity.id
_entity.type
_entity.pdbx_description
1 polymer ?
#
loop_
_entity_poly.entity_id
_entity_poly.type
_entity_poly.pdbx_seq_one_letter_code
_entity_poly.pdbx_strand_id
1 'polypeptide(L)'
;MNKLYFSIIGMIIFCFFFGCNQENKPVMPLESVLSIPVNTVQVKSLVENNNYLDVDVDRLSQSICSRSGNSIDTTAMGKMRAALYRFYSRVKVADGKYVCDLKNAEEINISERLYEAILNNLNEMNTWIEQSKASGKEVMIQKVDEAYLNSLLE
;
A
#
# COMPACT_ATOMS: atom_id res chain seq x y z
N MET A 1 -2.08 -20.16 -40.66
CA MET A 1 -2.31 -20.44 -39.23
C MET A 1 -1.20 -19.77 -38.45
N ASN A 2 -1.55 -18.78 -37.63
CA ASN A 2 -1.08 -18.61 -36.25
C ASN A 2 -1.77 -17.37 -35.68
N LYS A 3 -2.60 -17.61 -34.68
CA LYS A 3 -3.40 -16.61 -33.97
C LYS A 3 -2.46 -15.77 -33.12
N LEU A 4 -2.32 -14.50 -33.47
CA LEU A 4 -1.64 -13.51 -32.66
C LEU A 4 -2.54 -13.20 -31.46
N TYR A 5 -2.20 -13.75 -30.29
CA TYR A 5 -2.93 -13.49 -29.06
C TYR A 5 -2.71 -12.02 -28.66
N PHE A 6 -3.82 -11.29 -28.61
CA PHE A 6 -3.96 -10.01 -27.94
C PHE A 6 -3.49 -10.14 -26.49
N SER A 7 -2.29 -9.64 -26.18
CA SER A 7 -1.97 -9.25 -24.80
C SER A 7 -2.33 -7.78 -24.67
N ILE A 8 -3.61 -7.53 -24.38
CA ILE A 8 -4.06 -6.23 -23.86
C ILE A 8 -3.51 -6.18 -22.43
N ILE A 9 -2.23 -5.83 -22.30
CA ILE A 9 -1.71 -5.25 -21.07
C ILE A 9 -2.36 -3.87 -21.02
N GLY A 10 -3.55 -3.85 -20.43
CA GLY A 10 -4.35 -2.66 -20.24
C GLY A 10 -3.49 -1.62 -19.55
N MET A 11 -3.20 -0.57 -20.31
CA MET A 11 -2.69 0.72 -19.87
C MET A 11 -3.44 1.14 -18.60
N ILE A 12 -2.86 0.83 -17.43
CA ILE A 12 -3.28 1.40 -16.16
C ILE A 12 -2.98 2.88 -16.30
N ILE A 13 -4.02 3.66 -16.60
CA ILE A 13 -3.98 5.10 -16.64
C ILE A 13 -3.64 5.55 -15.22
N PHE A 14 -2.34 5.77 -15.04
CA PHE A 14 -1.73 6.46 -13.93
C PHE A 14 -2.26 7.90 -13.98
N CYS A 15 -3.34 8.18 -13.25
CA CYS A 15 -3.77 9.55 -12.99
C CYS A 15 -2.76 10.17 -12.02
N PHE A 16 -1.62 10.61 -12.57
CA PHE A 16 -0.85 11.74 -12.05
C PHE A 16 -1.78 12.95 -12.00
N PHE A 17 -2.49 13.15 -10.89
CA PHE A 17 -2.84 14.50 -10.48
C PHE A 17 -1.68 15.04 -9.65
N PHE A 18 -0.61 15.45 -10.35
CA PHE A 18 0.26 16.50 -9.84
C PHE A 18 -0.58 17.78 -9.76
N GLY A 19 -1.14 18.03 -8.59
CA GLY A 19 -1.65 19.33 -8.18
C GLY A 19 -1.04 19.65 -6.83
N CYS A 20 0.05 20.44 -6.81
CA CYS A 20 0.49 21.14 -5.62
C CYS A 20 -0.63 22.09 -5.18
N ASN A 21 -1.51 21.62 -4.31
CA ASN A 21 -2.33 22.42 -3.41
C ASN A 21 -2.53 21.58 -2.15
N GLN A 22 -2.37 22.24 -1.01
CA GLN A 22 -2.55 21.66 0.32
C GLN A 22 -3.96 21.05 0.41
N GLU A 23 -4.02 19.81 0.93
CA GLU A 23 -5.19 18.99 1.37
C GLU A 23 -5.31 17.58 0.77
N ASN A 24 -4.44 17.17 -0.17
CA ASN A 24 -4.34 15.76 -0.55
C ASN A 24 -3.08 15.14 0.05
N LYS A 25 -3.26 14.31 1.09
CA LYS A 25 -2.16 13.53 1.65
C LYS A 25 -1.58 12.63 0.56
N PRO A 26 -0.25 12.54 0.41
CA PRO A 26 0.35 11.66 -0.59
C PRO A 26 0.02 10.21 -0.26
N VAL A 27 -0.89 9.61 -1.03
CA VAL A 27 -1.06 8.15 -1.06
C VAL A 27 0.20 7.56 -1.69
N MET A 28 0.92 6.72 -0.95
CA MET A 28 2.14 6.08 -1.44
C MET A 28 1.75 4.90 -2.35
N PRO A 29 2.03 4.94 -3.68
CA PRO A 29 1.75 3.81 -4.56
C PRO A 29 2.56 2.58 -4.12
N LEU A 30 1.99 1.38 -4.25
CA LEU A 30 2.67 0.13 -3.88
C LEU A 30 4.04 0.01 -4.57
N GLU A 31 4.14 0.43 -5.82
CA GLU A 31 5.36 0.39 -6.62
C GLU A 31 6.46 1.29 -6.03
N SER A 32 6.10 2.40 -5.39
CA SER A 32 7.08 3.25 -4.72
C SER A 32 7.55 2.64 -3.40
N VAL A 33 6.68 1.92 -2.67
CA VAL A 33 7.06 1.12 -1.50
C VAL A 33 8.00 -0.03 -1.91
N LEU A 34 7.67 -0.74 -2.99
CA LEU A 34 8.39 -1.94 -3.44
C LEU A 34 9.73 -1.63 -4.13
N SER A 35 9.88 -0.46 -4.73
CA SER A 35 11.12 -0.07 -5.42
C SER A 35 12.27 0.35 -4.48
N ILE A 36 11.96 0.65 -3.22
CA ILE A 36 12.98 1.06 -2.23
C ILE A 36 13.62 -0.20 -1.62
N PRO A 37 14.93 -0.42 -1.76
CA PRO A 37 15.57 -1.60 -1.20
C PRO A 37 15.50 -1.61 0.32
N VAL A 38 15.17 -2.77 0.88
CA VAL A 38 15.11 -3.02 2.34
C VAL A 38 15.93 -4.25 2.70
N ASN A 39 16.28 -4.39 3.97
CA ASN A 39 16.84 -5.63 4.49
C ASN A 39 15.71 -6.67 4.67
N THR A 40 15.55 -7.59 3.73
CA THR A 40 14.46 -8.58 3.73
C THR A 40 14.50 -9.52 4.93
N VAL A 41 15.69 -9.88 5.43
CA VAL A 41 15.85 -10.68 6.66
C VAL A 41 15.28 -9.92 7.86
N GLN A 42 15.53 -8.61 7.94
CA GLN A 42 14.95 -7.78 8.99
C GLN A 42 13.43 -7.67 8.88
N VAL A 43 12.88 -7.44 7.68
CA VAL A 43 11.43 -7.33 7.47
C VAL A 43 10.71 -8.62 7.87
N LYS A 44 11.23 -9.78 7.44
CA LYS A 44 10.69 -11.09 7.82
C LYS A 44 10.74 -11.29 9.34
N SER A 45 11.87 -10.99 9.97
CA SER A 45 12.02 -11.04 11.43
C SER A 45 11.05 -10.12 12.18
N LEU A 46 10.75 -8.93 11.64
CA LEU A 46 9.75 -8.03 12.23
C LEU A 46 8.35 -8.67 12.20
N VAL A 47 7.98 -9.34 11.10
CA VAL A 47 6.69 -10.03 10.98
C VAL A 47 6.63 -11.24 11.89
N GLU A 48 7.62 -12.14 11.81
CA GLU A 48 7.67 -13.42 12.53
C GLU A 48 7.67 -13.25 14.05
N ASN A 49 8.43 -12.28 14.56
CA ASN A 49 8.54 -12.03 16.00
C ASN A 49 7.40 -11.16 16.56
N ASN A 50 6.46 -10.76 15.71
CA ASN A 50 5.37 -9.85 16.07
C ASN A 50 5.87 -8.59 16.81
N ASN A 51 7.00 -8.01 16.41
CA ASN A 51 7.55 -6.81 17.05
C ASN A 51 6.59 -5.62 16.94
N TYR A 52 6.57 -4.75 17.95
CA TYR A 52 5.79 -3.51 17.86
C TYR A 52 6.33 -2.61 16.74
N LEU A 53 5.45 -2.18 15.83
CA LEU A 53 5.83 -1.35 14.69
C LEU A 53 5.29 0.05 14.82
N ASP A 54 6.17 1.01 14.60
CA ASP A 54 5.82 2.40 14.61
C ASP A 54 6.64 3.17 13.58
N VAL A 55 5.95 3.92 12.73
CA VAL A 55 6.51 4.64 11.59
C VAL A 55 5.84 6.02 11.51
N ASP A 56 6.65 7.06 11.35
CA ASP A 56 6.18 8.38 10.97
C ASP A 56 5.97 8.41 9.45
N VAL A 57 4.72 8.22 9.03
CA VAL A 57 4.35 8.09 7.60
C VAL A 57 4.61 9.39 6.85
N ASP A 58 4.37 10.55 7.48
CA ASP A 58 4.56 11.85 6.85
C ASP A 58 6.04 12.11 6.59
N ARG A 59 6.90 11.86 7.58
CA ARG A 59 8.35 11.98 7.42
C ARG A 59 8.88 10.99 6.39
N LEU A 60 8.40 9.74 6.41
CA LEU A 60 8.81 8.73 5.44
C LEU A 60 8.41 9.13 4.02
N SER A 61 7.16 9.59 3.82
CA SER A 61 6.69 10.07 2.52
C SER A 61 7.48 11.28 2.02
N GLN A 62 7.77 12.24 2.89
CA GLN A 62 8.59 13.40 2.53
C GLN A 62 9.99 12.97 2.07
N SER A 63 10.61 12.00 2.75
CA SER A 63 11.93 11.48 2.37
C SER A 63 11.93 10.87 0.96
N ILE A 64 10.86 10.16 0.59
CA ILE A 64 10.70 9.53 -0.73
C ILE A 64 10.45 10.59 -1.81
N CYS A 65 9.57 11.56 -1.54
CA CYS A 65 9.19 12.58 -2.52
C CYS A 65 10.27 13.64 -2.74
N SER A 66 11.12 13.90 -1.75
CA SER A 66 11.96 15.11 -1.75
C SER A 66 13.08 15.14 -2.80
N ARG A 67 13.44 14.04 -3.49
CA ARG A 67 14.56 13.93 -4.48
C ARG A 67 15.91 14.53 -4.04
N SER A 68 15.98 15.05 -2.83
CA SER A 68 17.13 15.65 -2.18
C SER A 68 17.94 14.52 -1.58
N GLY A 69 19.27 14.61 -1.62
CA GLY A 69 20.23 13.55 -1.28
C GLY A 69 20.22 12.99 0.14
N ASN A 70 19.10 13.09 0.87
CA ASN A 70 18.86 12.34 2.09
C ASN A 70 18.56 10.89 1.71
N SER A 71 19.39 9.96 2.19
CA SER A 71 19.11 8.53 2.07
C SER A 71 17.76 8.22 2.70
N ILE A 72 16.87 7.58 1.95
CA ILE A 72 15.60 7.05 2.47
C ILE A 72 15.93 6.16 3.68
N ASP A 73 15.20 6.34 4.78
CA ASP A 73 15.35 5.49 5.96
C ASP A 73 14.83 4.09 5.66
N THR A 74 15.74 3.21 5.24
CA THR A 74 15.42 1.83 4.85
C THR A 74 14.95 0.99 6.05
N THR A 75 15.29 1.38 7.28
CA THR A 75 14.76 0.73 8.49
C THR A 75 13.31 1.12 8.71
N ALA A 76 12.97 2.41 8.59
CA ALA A 76 11.58 2.87 8.63
C ALA A 76 10.75 2.26 7.49
N MET A 77 11.33 2.14 6.28
CA MET A 77 10.67 1.46 5.16
C MET A 77 10.44 -0.03 5.42
N GLY A 78 11.43 -0.73 6.02
CA GLY A 78 11.26 -2.13 6.42
C GLY A 78 10.12 -2.32 7.43
N LYS A 79 10.01 -1.43 8.43
CA LYS A 79 8.87 -1.42 9.37
C LYS A 79 7.54 -1.12 8.67
N MET A 80 7.54 -0.19 7.71
CA MET A 80 6.34 0.15 6.93
C MET A 80 5.86 -1.07 6.13
N ARG A 81 6.77 -1.77 5.43
CA ARG A 81 6.44 -3.00 4.70
C ARG A 81 5.92 -4.12 5.61
N ALA A 82 6.53 -4.32 6.77
CA ALA A 82 6.04 -5.29 7.75
C ALA A 82 4.64 -4.92 8.28
N ALA A 83 4.36 -3.63 8.52
CA ALA A 83 3.05 -3.16 8.93
C ALA A 83 1.99 -3.36 7.83
N LEU A 84 2.33 -3.05 6.57
CA LEU A 84 1.48 -3.30 5.41
C LEU A 84 1.18 -4.79 5.26
N TYR A 85 2.18 -5.66 5.43
CA TYR A 85 1.97 -7.11 5.40
C TYR A 85 0.94 -7.54 6.44
N ARG A 86 1.12 -7.12 7.70
CA ARG A 86 0.18 -7.47 8.78
C ARG A 86 -1.22 -6.94 8.50
N PHE A 87 -1.35 -5.68 8.08
CA PHE A 87 -2.65 -5.09 7.78
C PHE A 87 -3.35 -5.77 6.60
N TYR A 88 -2.67 -5.90 5.46
CA TYR A 88 -3.27 -6.47 4.25
C TYR A 88 -3.50 -7.98 4.34
N SER A 89 -2.80 -8.72 5.21
CA SER A 89 -3.17 -10.12 5.52
C SER A 89 -4.57 -10.24 6.16
N ARG A 90 -5.17 -9.12 6.58
CA ARG A 90 -6.50 -8.99 7.17
C ARG A 90 -7.49 -8.29 6.23
N VAL A 91 -7.07 -8.02 4.99
CA VAL A 91 -7.89 -7.38 3.95
C VAL A 91 -8.30 -8.41 2.90
N LYS A 92 -9.57 -8.38 2.49
CA LYS A 92 -10.09 -9.16 1.36
C LYS A 92 -10.94 -8.29 0.46
N VAL A 93 -11.17 -8.75 -0.77
CA VAL A 93 -12.17 -8.15 -1.66
C VAL A 93 -13.51 -8.82 -1.43
N ALA A 94 -14.52 -8.04 -1.05
CA ALA A 94 -15.90 -8.49 -0.89
C ALA A 94 -16.84 -7.41 -1.44
N ASP A 95 -17.90 -7.83 -2.14
CA ASP A 95 -18.89 -6.93 -2.75
C ASP A 95 -18.28 -5.82 -3.62
N GLY A 96 -17.16 -6.14 -4.26
CA GLY A 96 -16.45 -5.21 -5.13
C GLY A 96 -15.83 -4.03 -4.41
N LYS A 97 -15.34 -4.22 -3.18
CA LYS A 97 -14.48 -3.28 -2.45
C LYS A 97 -13.54 -4.04 -1.51
N TYR A 98 -12.55 -3.34 -0.95
CA TYR A 98 -11.71 -3.90 0.10
C TYR A 98 -12.43 -3.87 1.45
N VAL A 99 -12.30 -4.94 2.21
CA VAL A 99 -12.85 -5.08 3.57
C VAL A 99 -11.72 -5.53 4.48
N CYS A 100 -11.48 -4.77 5.54
CA CYS A 100 -10.59 -5.10 6.64
C CYS A 100 -11.42 -5.60 7.83
N ASP A 101 -11.00 -6.67 8.49
CA ASP A 101 -11.70 -7.26 9.65
C ASP A 101 -11.01 -6.97 10.99
N LEU A 102 -9.96 -6.14 11.00
CA LEU A 102 -9.30 -5.63 12.21
C LEU A 102 -10.18 -4.62 12.95
N LYS A 103 -10.22 -4.69 14.29
CA LYS A 103 -10.94 -3.71 15.11
C LYS A 103 -10.08 -2.54 15.58
N ASN A 104 -8.77 -2.75 15.73
CA ASN A 104 -7.82 -1.75 16.21
C ASN A 104 -6.37 -2.12 15.85
N ALA A 105 -5.43 -1.24 16.19
CA ALA A 105 -4.00 -1.42 15.93
C ALA A 105 -3.34 -2.55 16.76
N GLU A 106 -3.88 -2.85 17.96
CA GLU A 106 -3.34 -3.84 18.88
C GLU A 106 -3.39 -5.26 18.29
N GLU A 107 -4.42 -5.57 17.51
CA GLU A 107 -4.58 -6.88 16.85
C GLU A 107 -3.40 -7.26 15.92
N ILE A 108 -2.66 -6.27 15.42
CA ILE A 108 -1.48 -6.46 14.57
C ILE A 108 -0.20 -5.84 15.16
N ASN A 109 -0.22 -5.48 16.44
CA ASN A 109 0.89 -4.91 17.21
C ASN A 109 1.61 -3.76 16.47
N ILE A 110 0.85 -2.77 16.01
CA ILE A 110 1.38 -1.54 15.43
C ILE A 110 0.85 -0.33 16.21
N SER A 111 1.45 0.85 16.00
CA SER A 111 0.95 2.08 16.61
C SER A 111 -0.40 2.51 16.02
N GLU A 112 -1.25 3.13 16.86
CA GLU A 112 -2.56 3.63 16.43
C GLU A 112 -2.44 4.59 15.24
N ARG A 113 -1.48 5.51 15.28
CA ARG A 113 -1.26 6.46 14.17
C ARG A 113 -0.92 5.78 12.85
N LEU A 114 -0.16 4.67 12.89
CA LEU A 114 0.22 3.92 11.70
C LEU A 114 -0.97 3.13 11.17
N TYR A 115 -1.74 2.51 12.07
CA TYR A 115 -2.99 1.84 11.73
C TYR A 115 -3.99 2.78 11.06
N GLU A 116 -4.25 3.95 11.65
CA GLU A 116 -5.16 4.96 11.10
C GLU A 116 -4.70 5.44 9.72
N ALA A 117 -3.40 5.66 9.53
CA ALA A 117 -2.87 6.08 8.23
C ALA A 117 -3.14 5.04 7.12
N ILE A 118 -2.93 3.76 7.42
CA ILE A 118 -3.17 2.66 6.45
C ILE A 118 -4.67 2.46 6.23
N LEU A 119 -5.48 2.49 7.29
CA LEU A 119 -6.94 2.32 7.20
C LEU A 119 -7.60 3.47 6.42
N ASN A 120 -7.17 4.71 6.65
CA ASN A 120 -7.66 5.86 5.90
C ASN A 120 -7.33 5.73 4.41
N ASN A 121 -6.13 5.26 4.08
CA ASN A 121 -5.76 5.01 2.70
C ASN A 121 -6.63 3.93 2.02
N LEU A 122 -6.94 2.84 2.74
CA LEU A 122 -7.88 1.81 2.28
C LEU A 122 -9.28 2.39 2.00
N ASN A 123 -9.76 3.26 2.89
CA ASN A 123 -11.07 3.91 2.77
C ASN A 123 -11.12 4.90 1.60
N GLU A 124 -10.04 5.64 1.34
CA GLU A 124 -9.90 6.51 0.17
C GLU A 124 -9.95 5.69 -1.13
N MET A 125 -9.23 4.57 -1.20
CA MET A 125 -9.29 3.66 -2.35
C MET A 125 -10.70 3.12 -2.59
N ASN A 126 -11.40 2.70 -1.52
CA ASN A 126 -12.79 2.24 -1.61
C ASN A 126 -13.73 3.35 -2.10
N THR A 127 -13.55 4.58 -1.61
CA THR A 127 -14.32 5.74 -2.06
C THR A 127 -14.12 5.98 -3.56
N TRP A 128 -12.87 5.92 -4.04
CA TRP A 128 -12.56 6.05 -5.45
C TRP A 128 -13.16 4.91 -6.30
N ILE A 129 -13.15 3.67 -5.80
CA ILE A 129 -13.77 2.50 -6.45
C ILE A 129 -15.27 2.74 -6.61
N GLU A 130 -15.96 3.15 -5.54
CA GLU A 130 -17.40 3.40 -5.53
C GLU A 130 -17.78 4.53 -6.49
N GLN A 131 -17.07 5.66 -6.45
CA GLN A 131 -17.30 6.80 -7.35
C GLN A 131 -17.05 6.44 -8.82
N SER A 132 -16.01 5.65 -9.10
CA SER A 132 -15.68 5.22 -10.45
C SER A 132 -16.76 4.29 -11.02
N LYS A 133 -17.24 3.34 -10.22
CA LYS A 133 -18.37 2.47 -10.60
C LYS A 133 -19.66 3.26 -10.81
N ALA A 134 -19.97 4.22 -9.93
CA ALA A 134 -21.14 5.10 -10.09
C ALA A 134 -21.08 5.96 -11.36
N SER A 135 -19.87 6.30 -11.81
CA SER A 135 -19.63 7.01 -13.07
C SER A 135 -19.63 6.10 -14.31
N GLY A 136 -20.02 4.83 -14.16
CA GLY A 136 -20.08 3.85 -15.25
C GLY A 136 -18.72 3.34 -15.73
N LYS A 137 -17.63 3.59 -14.98
CA LYS A 137 -16.30 3.05 -15.31
C LYS A 137 -16.18 1.61 -14.85
N GLU A 138 -15.57 0.78 -15.68
CA GLU A 138 -15.12 -0.54 -15.26
C GLU A 138 -13.91 -0.39 -14.33
N VAL A 139 -14.00 -0.98 -13.14
CA VAL A 139 -12.95 -0.92 -12.12
C VAL A 139 -12.52 -2.34 -11.79
N MET A 140 -11.27 -2.66 -12.11
CA MET A 140 -10.63 -3.91 -11.72
C MET A 140 -9.98 -3.73 -10.35
N ILE A 141 -10.44 -4.50 -9.37
CA ILE A 141 -9.90 -4.49 -8.01
C ILE A 141 -8.93 -5.65 -7.89
N GLN A 142 -7.67 -5.34 -7.59
CA GLN A 142 -6.66 -6.36 -7.38
C GLN A 142 -6.96 -7.13 -6.09
N LYS A 143 -6.84 -8.45 -6.13
CA LYS A 143 -6.96 -9.26 -4.92
C LYS A 143 -5.71 -9.10 -4.07
N VAL A 144 -5.89 -9.10 -2.76
CA VAL A 144 -4.80 -9.25 -1.81
C VAL A 144 -4.54 -10.75 -1.69
N ASP A 145 -3.60 -11.25 -2.49
CA ASP A 145 -3.21 -12.67 -2.52
C ASP A 145 -1.83 -12.89 -1.89
N GLU A 146 -1.41 -14.15 -1.81
CA GLU A 146 -0.11 -14.51 -1.25
C GLU A 146 1.06 -13.86 -2.02
N ALA A 147 0.92 -13.68 -3.34
CA ALA A 147 1.96 -13.04 -4.14
C ALA A 147 2.12 -11.57 -3.77
N TYR A 148 1.01 -10.84 -3.61
CA TYR A 148 1.02 -9.48 -3.09
C TYR A 148 1.67 -9.41 -1.69
N LEU A 149 1.24 -10.28 -0.76
CA LEU A 149 1.78 -10.28 0.59
C LEU A 149 3.29 -10.60 0.60
N ASN A 150 3.73 -11.60 -0.17
CA ASN A 150 5.14 -11.96 -0.26
C ASN A 150 5.98 -10.84 -0.89
N SER A 151 5.44 -10.07 -1.84
CA SER A 151 6.15 -8.93 -2.43
C SER A 151 6.53 -7.87 -1.38
N LEU A 152 5.79 -7.75 -0.28
CA LEU A 152 6.12 -6.84 0.82
C LEU A 152 7.31 -7.33 1.66
N LEU A 153 7.68 -8.60 1.56
CA LEU A 153 8.77 -9.23 2.32
C LEU A 153 10.06 -9.40 1.51
N GLU A 154 10.03 -9.07 0.21
CA GLU A 154 11.10 -9.30 -0.78
C GLU A 154 11.79 -8.02 -1.27
#